data_AF-A0A352ANM1-F1
#
_entry.id   AF-A0A352ANM1-F1
#
_cell.length_a   1.000
_cell.length_b   1.000
_cell.length_c   1.000
_cell.angle_alpha   90.00
_cell.angle_beta   90.00
_cell.angle_gamma   90.00
#
_symmetry.space_group_name_H-M   'P 1'
#
loop_
_entity.id
_entity.type
_entity.pdbx_description
1 polymer ?
#
loop_
_entity_poly.entity_id
_entity_poly.type
_entity_poly.pdbx_seq_one_letter_code
_entity_poly.pdbx_strand_id
1 'polypeptide(L)'
;MPVYNREDFLEAALNSTLSQTFTNTENLNISSPQPHERLYQLLQTYGWYHGTQIFGLMRTSTLTKTLLIGNYAHADRVLLAELALLGEFCEVPEFLFSRRVHPKISQRANPTDESFAMWFDPKNIGKIMLPRWRRYF
;
A
#
# COMPACT_ATOMS: atom_id res chain seq x y z
N MET A 1 9.84 0.26 12.71
CA MET A 1 11.11 1.01 12.94
C MET A 1 11.03 2.38 12.26
N PRO A 2 11.38 3.50 12.91
CA PRO A 2 11.40 4.79 12.23
C PRO A 2 12.60 4.82 11.27
N VAL A 3 12.31 4.84 9.98
CA VAL A 3 13.29 5.13 8.93
C VAL A 3 13.15 6.63 8.62
N TYR A 4 14.20 7.39 8.92
CA TYR A 4 14.35 8.86 8.78
C TYR A 4 13.61 9.75 9.80
N ASN A 5 14.38 10.37 10.72
CA ASN A 5 13.93 11.50 11.54
C ASN A 5 14.86 12.70 11.28
N ARG A 6 14.39 13.71 10.55
CA ARG A 6 14.86 15.08 10.80
C ARG A 6 14.25 15.53 12.12
N GLU A 7 15.00 16.31 12.90
CA GLU A 7 14.63 16.75 14.25
C GLU A 7 13.23 17.39 14.32
N ASP A 8 12.85 18.17 13.31
CA ASP A 8 11.57 18.89 13.23
C ASP A 8 10.31 17.99 13.26
N PHE A 9 10.45 16.69 13.00
CA PHE A 9 9.31 15.76 12.93
C PHE A 9 9.32 14.70 14.03
N LEU A 10 10.29 14.73 14.94
CA LEU A 10 10.41 13.77 16.05
C LEU A 10 9.22 13.87 17.00
N GLU A 11 8.88 15.07 17.43
CA GLU A 11 7.78 15.31 18.37
C GLU A 11 6.43 14.93 17.75
N ALA A 12 6.20 15.31 16.49
CA ALA A 12 4.99 14.91 15.76
C ALA A 12 4.92 13.38 15.55
N ALA A 13 6.06 12.70 15.35
CA ALA A 13 6.11 11.25 15.26
C ALA A 13 5.77 10.59 16.61
N LEU A 14 6.40 11.04 17.70
CA LEU A 14 6.18 10.54 19.05
C LEU A 14 4.73 10.75 19.48
N ASN A 15 4.19 11.95 19.30
CA ASN A 15 2.80 12.25 19.62
C ASN A 15 1.82 11.43 18.76
N SER A 16 2.12 11.22 17.48
CA SER A 16 1.33 10.33 16.61
C SER A 16 1.36 8.87 17.05
N THR A 17 2.49 8.38 17.58
CA THR A 17 2.61 7.01 18.12
C THR A 17 1.88 6.88 19.45
N LEU A 18 2.03 7.86 20.35
CA LEU A 18 1.40 7.85 21.67
C LEU A 18 -0.12 8.09 21.62
N SER A 19 -0.62 8.79 20.60
CA SER A 19 -2.05 9.00 20.35
C SER A 19 -2.70 7.95 19.45
N GLN A 20 -1.95 6.91 19.03
CA GLN A 20 -2.45 5.90 18.12
C GLN A 20 -3.49 5.02 18.83
N THR A 21 -4.76 5.19 18.50
CA THR A 21 -5.90 4.43 19.07
C THR A 21 -6.34 3.25 18.22
N PHE A 22 -5.63 2.94 17.13
CA PHE A 22 -6.00 1.88 16.21
C PHE A 22 -5.75 0.50 16.81
N THR A 23 -6.82 -0.17 17.20
CA THR A 23 -6.88 -1.60 17.54
C THR A 23 -7.13 -2.48 16.32
N ASN A 24 -7.15 -1.90 15.12
CA ASN A 24 -7.64 -2.54 13.92
C ASN A 24 -6.63 -3.59 13.44
N THR A 25 -6.98 -4.87 13.58
CA THR A 25 -6.37 -5.93 12.77
C THR A 25 -6.95 -5.79 11.37
N GLU A 26 -6.08 -5.73 10.36
CA GLU A 26 -6.53 -5.61 8.98
C GLU A 26 -7.07 -6.96 8.45
N ASN A 27 -7.02 -8.01 9.30
CA ASN A 27 -7.50 -9.37 9.07
C ASN A 27 -6.96 -9.93 7.75
N LEU A 28 -5.64 -9.86 7.61
CA LEU A 28 -4.89 -10.07 6.37
C LEU A 28 -4.39 -11.49 6.19
N ASN A 29 -4.95 -12.44 6.95
CA ASN A 29 -4.62 -13.85 6.77
C ASN A 29 -5.27 -14.36 5.48
N ILE A 30 -4.44 -14.50 4.45
CA ILE A 30 -4.81 -14.98 3.11
C ILE A 30 -4.05 -16.28 2.88
N SER A 31 -4.69 -17.41 3.20
CA SER A 31 -4.04 -18.72 3.26
C SER A 31 -4.75 -19.79 2.42
N SER A 32 -5.68 -19.42 1.53
CA SER A 32 -6.32 -20.41 0.67
C SER A 32 -5.27 -21.15 -0.19
N PRO A 33 -5.39 -22.48 -0.38
CA PRO A 33 -4.54 -23.21 -1.31
C PRO A 33 -4.70 -22.76 -2.77
N GLN A 34 -5.86 -22.21 -3.13
CA GLN A 34 -6.19 -21.82 -4.51
C GLN A 34 -5.80 -20.35 -4.79
N PRO A 35 -4.97 -20.06 -5.81
CA PRO A 35 -4.51 -18.70 -6.09
C PRO A 35 -5.65 -17.68 -6.33
N HIS A 36 -6.70 -18.09 -7.03
CA HIS A 36 -7.83 -17.20 -7.32
C HIS A 36 -8.65 -16.86 -6.07
N GLU A 37 -8.74 -17.79 -5.10
CA GLU A 37 -9.37 -17.53 -3.81
C GLU A 37 -8.52 -16.59 -2.97
N ARG A 38 -7.19 -16.71 -2.99
CA ARG A 38 -6.29 -15.76 -2.33
C ARG A 38 -6.42 -14.36 -2.90
N LEU A 39 -6.47 -14.25 -4.23
CA LEU A 39 -6.75 -12.97 -4.88
C LEU A 39 -8.11 -12.43 -4.43
N TYR A 40 -9.17 -13.24 -4.47
CA TYR A 40 -10.50 -12.82 -4.01
C TYR A 40 -10.49 -12.35 -2.55
N GLN A 41 -9.84 -13.08 -1.64
CA GLN A 41 -9.66 -12.69 -0.24
C GLN A 41 -8.96 -11.33 -0.13
N LEU A 42 -7.87 -11.11 -0.89
CA LEU A 42 -7.21 -9.81 -0.94
C LEU A 42 -8.19 -8.71 -1.43
N LEU A 43 -8.95 -8.96 -2.49
CA LEU A 43 -9.91 -7.98 -3.01
C LEU A 43 -10.99 -7.62 -1.99
N GLN A 44 -11.44 -8.57 -1.17
CA GLN A 44 -12.41 -8.34 -0.09
C GLN A 44 -11.86 -7.46 1.03
N THR A 45 -10.55 -7.42 1.20
CA THR A 45 -9.96 -6.54 2.21
C THR A 45 -10.10 -5.07 1.79
N TYR A 46 -10.16 -4.71 0.49
CA TYR A 46 -10.06 -3.33 -0.04
C TYR A 46 -10.98 -2.27 0.63
N GLY A 47 -10.37 -1.17 1.10
CA GLY A 47 -10.89 -0.11 1.99
C GLY A 47 -9.90 1.06 2.22
N TRP A 48 -10.09 1.90 3.25
CA TRP A 48 -9.28 3.13 3.48
C TRP A 48 -7.83 2.89 3.95
N TYR A 49 -7.55 1.77 4.62
CA TYR A 49 -6.22 1.41 5.14
C TYR A 49 -5.37 0.59 4.17
N HIS A 50 -5.78 0.57 2.90
CA HIS A 50 -5.21 -0.33 1.92
C HIS A 50 -3.83 0.03 1.43
N GLY A 51 -3.00 -1.01 1.27
CA GLY A 51 -1.63 -0.90 0.82
C GLY A 51 -0.62 -0.95 1.97
N THR A 52 -1.03 -1.01 3.24
CA THR A 52 -0.10 -1.16 4.37
C THR A 52 0.68 -2.48 4.31
N GLN A 53 0.11 -3.49 3.68
CA GLN A 53 0.73 -4.81 3.47
C GLN A 53 2.02 -4.70 2.66
N ILE A 54 2.19 -3.65 1.85
CA ILE A 54 3.41 -3.41 1.08
C ILE A 54 4.63 -3.15 1.98
N PHE A 55 4.41 -2.78 3.24
CA PHE A 55 5.48 -2.58 4.24
C PHE A 55 5.81 -3.86 5.00
N GLY A 56 5.15 -4.99 4.69
CA GLY A 56 5.44 -6.30 5.27
C GLY A 56 6.75 -6.92 4.78
N LEU A 57 7.20 -7.97 5.46
CA LEU A 57 8.37 -8.74 5.05
C LEU A 57 8.00 -9.69 3.91
N MET A 58 8.77 -9.65 2.82
CA MET A 58 8.53 -10.47 1.63
C MET A 58 9.77 -11.28 1.27
N ARG A 59 9.56 -12.49 0.76
CA ARG A 59 10.66 -13.30 0.20
C ARG A 59 11.14 -12.68 -1.11
N THR A 60 12.45 -12.42 -1.22
CA THR A 60 13.07 -11.91 -2.45
C THR A 60 12.80 -12.82 -3.65
N SER A 61 12.84 -14.14 -3.46
CA SER A 61 12.57 -15.12 -4.53
C SER A 61 11.13 -15.09 -5.04
N THR A 62 10.19 -14.59 -4.25
CA THR A 62 8.80 -14.38 -4.69
C THR A 62 8.65 -12.99 -5.33
N LEU A 63 9.19 -11.95 -4.68
CA LEU A 63 9.11 -10.57 -5.15
C LEU A 63 9.71 -10.39 -6.55
N THR A 64 10.83 -11.06 -6.84
CA THR A 64 11.50 -11.03 -8.15
C THR A 64 10.70 -11.66 -9.30
N LYS A 65 9.58 -12.33 -9.01
CA LYS A 65 8.67 -12.91 -10.03
C LYS A 65 7.50 -11.98 -10.39
N THR A 66 7.46 -10.78 -9.80
CA THR A 66 6.40 -9.78 -10.01
C THR A 66 6.89 -8.65 -10.92
N LEU A 67 5.98 -7.78 -11.35
CA LEU A 67 6.33 -6.54 -12.05
C LEU A 67 6.98 -5.47 -11.16
N LEU A 68 7.08 -5.73 -9.84
CA LEU A 68 7.51 -4.79 -8.82
C LEU A 68 6.60 -3.55 -8.76
N ILE A 69 6.95 -2.59 -7.90
CA ILE A 69 6.18 -1.35 -7.76
C ILE A 69 6.43 -0.45 -8.98
N GLY A 70 5.39 -0.26 -9.79
CA GLY A 70 5.38 0.69 -10.90
C GLY A 70 5.15 2.14 -10.50
N ASN A 71 5.30 3.05 -11.46
CA ASN A 71 5.12 4.50 -11.28
C ASN A 71 3.68 4.97 -11.58
N TYR A 72 2.67 4.23 -11.14
CA TYR A 72 1.26 4.56 -11.41
C TYR A 72 0.41 4.44 -10.15
N ALA A 73 -0.76 5.09 -10.18
CA ALA A 73 -1.69 5.10 -9.07
C ALA A 73 -2.07 3.67 -8.66
N HIS A 74 -1.91 3.36 -7.38
CA HIS A 74 -2.22 2.06 -6.79
C HIS A 74 -1.35 0.89 -7.26
N ALA A 75 -0.12 1.15 -7.74
CA ALA A 75 0.83 0.10 -8.11
C ALA A 75 1.17 -0.86 -6.94
N ASP A 76 1.08 -0.39 -5.70
CA ASP A 76 1.17 -1.21 -4.49
C ASP A 76 0.10 -2.30 -4.45
N ARG A 77 -1.13 -1.99 -4.84
CA ARG A 77 -2.24 -2.95 -4.89
C ARG A 77 -2.05 -4.00 -5.97
N VAL A 78 -1.52 -3.61 -7.13
CA VAL A 78 -1.22 -4.54 -8.22
C VAL A 78 -0.13 -5.52 -7.77
N LEU A 79 0.95 -5.01 -7.16
CA LEU A 79 2.00 -5.87 -6.60
C LEU A 79 1.45 -6.83 -5.54
N LEU A 80 0.59 -6.35 -4.63
CA LEU A 80 -0.03 -7.22 -3.62
C LEU A 80 -0.91 -8.31 -4.26
N ALA A 81 -1.61 -8.00 -5.35
CA ALA A 81 -2.38 -8.98 -6.11
C ALA A 81 -1.48 -10.04 -6.77
N GLU A 82 -0.37 -9.64 -7.38
CA GLU A 82 0.64 -10.59 -7.91
C GLU A 82 1.19 -11.50 -6.80
N LEU A 83 1.53 -10.93 -5.64
CA LEU A 83 2.01 -11.68 -4.50
C LEU A 83 0.96 -12.66 -3.96
N ALA A 84 -0.32 -12.29 -3.94
CA ALA A 84 -1.41 -13.18 -3.51
C ALA A 84 -1.61 -14.35 -4.48
N LEU A 85 -1.36 -14.15 -5.77
CA LEU A 85 -1.35 -15.25 -6.72
C LEU A 85 -0.16 -16.19 -6.50
N LEU A 86 1.01 -15.65 -6.13
CA LEU A 86 2.24 -16.41 -5.93
C LEU A 86 2.34 -17.10 -4.55
N GLY A 87 1.64 -16.63 -3.53
CA GLY A 87 1.73 -17.18 -2.18
C GLY A 87 0.73 -16.60 -1.19
N GLU A 88 0.88 -17.03 0.06
CA GLU A 88 0.00 -16.70 1.17
C GLU A 88 0.46 -15.43 1.91
N PHE A 89 -0.49 -14.75 2.58
CA PHE A 89 -0.22 -13.66 3.51
C PHE A 89 -0.49 -14.13 4.93
N CYS A 90 0.46 -13.87 5.81
CA CYS A 90 0.36 -14.14 7.24
C CYS A 90 0.51 -12.83 8.00
N GLU A 91 -0.52 -12.45 8.75
CA GLU A 91 -0.50 -11.30 9.64
C GLU A 91 0.02 -11.75 11.01
N VAL A 92 1.04 -11.06 11.52
CA VAL A 92 1.54 -11.28 12.88
C VAL A 92 0.68 -10.47 13.88
N PRO A 93 0.46 -10.96 15.11
CA PRO A 93 -0.37 -10.27 16.09
C PRO A 93 0.25 -8.96 16.61
N GLU A 94 1.55 -8.76 16.44
CA GLU A 94 2.25 -7.57 16.92
C GLU A 94 2.09 -6.35 15.97
N PHE A 95 1.79 -5.20 16.56
CA PHE A 95 1.71 -3.93 15.85
C PHE A 95 3.11 -3.33 15.61
N LEU A 96 3.80 -3.80 14.55
CA LEU A 96 5.19 -3.41 14.25
C LEU A 96 5.32 -2.19 13.33
N PHE A 97 4.22 -1.69 12.80
CA PHE A 97 4.18 -0.60 11.82
C PHE A 97 3.22 0.51 12.25
N SER A 98 3.74 1.73 12.40
CA SER A 98 2.94 2.94 12.64
C SER A 98 2.88 3.79 11.37
N ARG A 99 1.71 3.88 10.76
CA ARG A 99 1.49 4.71 9.58
C ARG A 99 1.20 6.16 9.98
N ARG A 100 1.99 7.10 9.45
CA ARG A 100 1.70 8.53 9.59
C ARG A 100 0.54 8.95 8.67
N VAL A 101 -0.47 9.60 9.23
CA VAL A 101 -1.60 10.18 8.49
C VAL A 101 -1.63 11.68 8.71
N HIS A 102 -1.51 12.47 7.64
CA HIS A 102 -1.51 13.93 7.71
C HIS A 102 -2.23 14.54 6.49
N PRO A 103 -2.62 15.83 6.51
CA PRO A 103 -3.36 16.46 5.41
C PRO A 103 -2.62 16.44 4.05
N LYS A 104 -1.29 16.34 4.06
CA LYS A 104 -0.45 16.37 2.85
C LYS A 104 -0.04 14.98 2.32
N ILE A 105 -0.68 13.89 2.77
CA ILE A 105 -0.45 12.57 2.16
C ILE A 105 -0.87 12.61 0.69
N SER A 106 -0.20 11.83 -0.16
CA SER A 106 -0.33 11.89 -1.63
C SER A 106 -1.79 11.86 -2.11
N GLN A 107 -2.62 10.97 -1.58
CA GLN A 107 -4.04 10.85 -1.92
C GLN A 107 -4.88 12.07 -1.50
N ARG A 108 -4.55 12.73 -0.38
CA ARG A 108 -5.26 13.93 0.09
C ARG A 108 -4.81 15.19 -0.65
N ALA A 109 -3.52 15.29 -0.96
CA ALA A 109 -2.94 16.39 -1.71
C ALA A 109 -3.32 16.36 -3.20
N ASN A 110 -3.66 15.17 -3.74
CA ASN A 110 -4.02 14.96 -5.14
C ASN A 110 -5.35 14.21 -5.23
N PRO A 111 -6.49 14.90 -5.01
CA PRO A 111 -7.80 14.25 -4.83
C PRO A 111 -8.43 13.74 -6.12
N THR A 112 -7.95 14.17 -7.29
CA THR A 112 -8.48 13.73 -8.59
C THR A 112 -7.64 12.59 -9.16
N ASP A 113 -8.27 11.67 -9.90
CA ASP A 113 -7.55 10.58 -10.60
C ASP A 113 -6.41 11.13 -11.48
N GLU A 114 -6.61 12.30 -12.10
CA GLU A 114 -5.63 12.98 -12.94
C GLU A 114 -4.44 13.52 -12.15
N SER A 115 -4.70 14.34 -11.11
CA SER A 115 -3.65 14.90 -10.26
C SER A 115 -2.84 13.79 -9.57
N PHE A 116 -3.49 12.69 -9.18
CA PHE A 116 -2.83 11.56 -8.55
C PHE A 116 -1.95 10.78 -9.53
N ALA A 117 -2.43 10.56 -10.76
CA ALA A 117 -1.64 9.94 -11.82
C ALA A 117 -0.42 10.79 -12.23
N MET A 118 -0.55 12.13 -12.22
CA MET A 118 0.57 13.05 -12.44
C MET A 118 1.57 13.06 -11.28
N TRP A 119 1.08 12.93 -10.04
CA TRP A 119 1.94 12.81 -8.87
C TRP A 119 2.81 11.55 -8.92
N PHE A 120 2.25 10.42 -9.40
CA PHE A 120 2.99 9.17 -9.59
C PHE A 120 3.94 9.19 -10.79
N ASP A 121 3.51 9.77 -11.91
CA ASP A 121 4.34 9.93 -13.11
C ASP A 121 4.17 11.35 -13.69
N PRO A 122 5.13 12.26 -13.44
CA PRO A 122 5.11 13.61 -13.98
C PRO A 122 5.10 13.66 -15.52
N LYS A 123 5.48 12.57 -16.22
CA LYS A 123 5.40 12.50 -17.69
C LYS A 123 3.97 12.49 -18.21
N ASN A 124 2.98 12.39 -17.33
CA ASN A 124 1.58 12.47 -17.66
C ASN A 124 1.07 13.92 -17.83
N ILE A 125 1.82 14.93 -17.40
CA ILE A 125 1.43 16.34 -17.53
C ILE A 125 1.12 16.67 -19.00
N GLY A 126 -0.08 17.19 -19.27
CA GLY A 126 -0.51 17.59 -20.61
C GLY A 126 -0.89 16.44 -21.55
N LYS A 127 -1.04 15.21 -21.04
CA LYS A 127 -1.47 14.05 -21.83
C LYS A 127 -2.90 13.65 -21.50
N ILE A 128 -3.61 13.11 -22.50
CA ILE A 128 -4.85 12.39 -22.27
C ILE A 128 -4.49 11.10 -21.52
N MET A 129 -5.03 10.96 -20.30
CA MET A 129 -4.78 9.81 -19.45
C MET A 129 -6.04 8.97 -19.26
N LEU A 130 -5.84 7.66 -19.15
CA LEU A 130 -6.84 6.71 -18.67
C LEU A 130 -6.35 6.09 -17.35
N PRO A 131 -6.29 6.88 -16.25
CA PRO A 131 -5.60 6.50 -15.01
C PRO A 131 -6.20 5.27 -14.33
N ARG A 132 -7.46 4.93 -14.66
CA ARG A 132 -8.13 3.74 -14.14
C ARG A 132 -7.70 2.45 -14.84
N TRP A 133 -7.26 2.53 -16.09
CA TRP A 133 -6.98 1.34 -16.90
C TRP A 133 -5.73 0.62 -16.41
N ARG A 134 -4.68 1.36 -16.05
CA ARG A 134 -3.45 0.80 -15.46
C ARG A 134 -3.64 0.12 -14.11
N ARG A 135 -4.81 0.26 -13.46
CA ARG A 135 -5.12 -0.48 -12.23
C ARG A 135 -5.47 -1.94 -12.48
N TYR A 136 -5.86 -2.28 -13.70
CA TYR A 136 -6.39 -3.59 -14.06
C TYR A 136 -5.65 -4.25 -15.24
N PHE A 137 -4.77 -3.51 -15.93
CA PHE A 137 -4.04 -3.93 -17.13
C PHE A 137 -2.61 -3.38 -17.14
#